data_AF-T1BLH8-F1
#
_entry.id   AF-T1BLH8-F1
#
_cell.length_a   1.000
_cell.length_b   1.000
_cell.length_c   1.000
_cell.angle_alpha   90.00
_cell.angle_beta   90.00
_cell.angle_gamma   90.00
#
_symmetry.space_group_name_H-M   'P 1'
#
loop_
_entity.id
_entity.type
_entity.pdbx_description
1 polymer ?
#
loop_
_entity_poly.entity_id
_entity_poly.type
_entity_poly.pdbx_seq_one_letter_code
_entity_poly.pdbx_strand_id
1 'polypeptide(L)'
;VNAEGSPLAAVAEVVIPLHAGTEASVAATKSYVCALAAILDLVARWKHDAGLAHAVSALPELLHAAWRADWSALSAGLTEPHNLFVLGRGLGFGR
;
A
#
# COMPACT_ATOMS: atom_id res chain seq x y z
N VAL A 1 -4.16 -10.43 -9.20
CA VAL A 1 -3.90 -9.99 -7.81
C VAL A 1 -5.10 -9.17 -7.36
N ASN A 2 -5.57 -9.34 -6.13
CA ASN A 2 -6.89 -8.89 -5.65
C ASN A 2 -8.10 -9.55 -6.36
N ALA A 3 -8.24 -10.88 -6.23
CA ALA A 3 -9.37 -11.63 -6.79
C ALA A 3 -10.00 -12.55 -5.72
N GLU A 4 -11.21 -12.19 -5.30
CA GLU A 4 -11.98 -12.88 -4.25
C GLU A 4 -12.38 -14.32 -4.63
N GLY A 5 -12.42 -14.64 -5.93
CA GLY A 5 -12.65 -15.98 -6.47
C GLY A 5 -11.38 -16.73 -6.89
N SER A 6 -10.21 -16.33 -6.41
CA SER A 6 -8.94 -16.98 -6.80
C SER A 6 -8.76 -18.36 -6.15
N PRO A 7 -7.94 -19.25 -6.74
CA PRO A 7 -7.58 -20.52 -6.12
C PRO A 7 -6.98 -20.37 -4.72
N LEU A 8 -6.30 -19.26 -4.45
CA LEU A 8 -5.76 -18.94 -3.14
C LEU A 8 -6.86 -18.64 -2.11
N ALA A 9 -7.90 -17.90 -2.50
CA ALA A 9 -9.04 -17.64 -1.63
C ALA A 9 -9.82 -18.92 -1.30
N ALA A 10 -9.89 -19.87 -2.24
CA ALA A 10 -10.59 -21.14 -2.05
C ALA A 10 -9.94 -22.08 -1.02
N VAL A 11 -8.64 -21.91 -0.73
CA VAL A 11 -7.90 -22.73 0.24
C VAL A 11 -7.63 -22.00 1.57
N ALA A 12 -7.98 -20.73 1.67
CA ALA A 12 -7.77 -19.93 2.87
C ALA A 12 -8.95 -20.09 3.85
N GLU A 13 -8.65 -20.18 5.15
CA GLU A 13 -9.66 -20.23 6.20
C GLU A 13 -10.41 -18.90 6.35
N VAL A 14 -9.68 -17.79 6.17
CA VAL A 14 -10.21 -16.43 6.20
C VAL A 14 -9.65 -15.65 5.02
N VAL A 15 -10.53 -14.95 4.32
CA VAL A 15 -10.16 -14.06 3.21
C VAL A 15 -10.46 -12.62 3.63
N ILE A 16 -9.47 -11.74 3.48
CA ILE A 16 -9.63 -10.29 3.63
C ILE A 16 -9.59 -9.67 2.23
N PRO A 17 -10.75 -9.26 1.67
CA PRO A 17 -10.78 -8.59 0.38
C PRO A 17 -10.06 -7.24 0.43
N LEU A 18 -9.24 -6.93 -0.57
CA LEU A 18 -8.49 -5.65 -0.59
C LEU A 18 -9.31 -4.49 -1.16
N HIS A 19 -10.43 -4.77 -1.83
CA HIS A 19 -11.32 -3.78 -2.44
C HIS A 19 -10.61 -2.75 -3.37
N ALA A 20 -9.44 -3.09 -3.93
CA ALA A 20 -8.67 -2.21 -4.83
C ALA A 20 -9.30 -2.06 -6.23
N GLY A 21 -10.39 -2.80 -6.49
CA GLY A 21 -11.01 -2.97 -7.81
C GLY A 21 -10.06 -3.63 -8.81
N THR A 22 -10.39 -3.52 -10.10
CA THR A 22 -9.52 -3.98 -11.18
C THR A 22 -8.30 -3.07 -11.31
N GLU A 23 -7.14 -3.68 -11.51
CA GLU A 23 -5.90 -3.00 -11.80
C GLU A 23 -5.59 -3.12 -13.29
N ALA A 24 -5.70 -2.00 -14.01
CA ALA A 24 -5.47 -1.94 -15.45
C ALA A 24 -4.00 -1.60 -15.80
N SER A 25 -3.24 -1.13 -14.82
CA SER A 25 -1.81 -0.83 -14.96
C SER A 25 -0.97 -2.09 -14.78
N VAL A 26 0.08 -2.25 -15.59
CA VAL A 26 1.08 -3.32 -15.42
C VAL A 26 1.86 -3.13 -14.11
N ALA A 27 2.10 -1.88 -13.71
CA ALA A 27 2.67 -1.56 -12.40
C ALA A 27 1.55 -1.54 -11.34
N ALA A 28 1.68 -2.41 -10.34
CA ALA A 28 0.78 -2.44 -9.19
C ALA A 28 0.93 -1.16 -8.36
N THR A 29 -0.19 -0.48 -8.11
CA THR A 29 -0.25 0.79 -7.38
C THR A 29 -1.32 0.70 -6.30
N LYS A 30 -2.59 0.67 -6.71
CA LYS A 30 -3.73 0.60 -5.80
C LYS A 30 -3.72 -0.69 -4.98
N SER A 31 -3.46 -1.83 -5.62
CA SER A 31 -3.49 -3.13 -4.92
C SER A 31 -2.41 -3.23 -3.84
N TYR A 32 -1.23 -2.63 -4.06
CA TYR A 32 -0.15 -2.59 -3.08
C TYR A 32 -0.53 -1.74 -1.85
N VAL A 33 -1.04 -0.53 -2.07
CA VAL A 33 -1.48 0.35 -0.98
C VAL A 33 -2.64 -0.27 -0.20
N CYS A 34 -3.63 -0.87 -0.89
CA CYS A 34 -4.74 -1.56 -0.24
C CYS A 34 -4.29 -2.79 0.57
N ALA A 35 -3.29 -3.54 0.10
CA ALA A 35 -2.73 -4.67 0.86
C ALA A 35 -2.08 -4.21 2.16
N LEU A 36 -1.25 -3.16 2.10
CA LEU A 36 -0.62 -2.58 3.30
C LEU A 36 -1.67 -2.03 4.28
N ALA A 37 -2.72 -1.36 3.78
CA ALA A 37 -3.81 -0.86 4.60
C ALA A 37 -4.58 -1.99 5.30
N ALA A 38 -4.86 -3.10 4.58
CA ALA A 38 -5.52 -4.27 5.15
C ALA A 38 -4.69 -4.93 6.27
N ILE A 39 -3.38 -5.05 6.09
CA ILE A 39 -2.46 -5.55 7.12
C ILE A 39 -2.48 -4.62 8.34
N LEU A 40 -2.44 -3.30 8.13
CA LEU A 40 -2.45 -2.33 9.21
C LEU A 40 -3.76 -2.38 10.02
N ASP A 41 -4.92 -2.49 9.36
CA ASP A 41 -6.23 -2.63 10.02
C ASP A 41 -6.32 -3.94 10.81
N LEU A 42 -5.82 -5.05 10.25
CA LEU A 42 -5.77 -6.33 10.96
C LEU A 42 -4.94 -6.23 12.25
N VAL A 43 -3.75 -5.63 12.19
CA VAL A 43 -2.88 -5.46 13.36
C VAL A 43 -3.52 -4.52 14.40
N ALA A 44 -4.14 -3.43 13.95
CA ALA A 44 -4.83 -2.48 14.82
C ALA A 44 -5.94 -3.17 15.64
N ARG A 45 -6.75 -3.99 14.97
CA ARG A 45 -7.85 -4.73 15.61
C ARG A 45 -7.35 -5.83 16.53
N TRP A 46 -6.36 -6.62 16.09
CA TRP A 46 -5.81 -7.71 16.90
C TRP A 46 -5.18 -7.17 18.19
N LYS A 47 -4.44 -6.07 18.09
CA LYS A 47 -3.79 -5.47 19.27
C LYS A 47 -4.71 -4.57 20.11
N HIS A 48 -5.94 -4.30 19.65
CA HIS A 48 -6.81 -3.25 20.22
C HIS A 48 -6.09 -1.89 20.36
N ASP A 49 -5.27 -1.55 19.35
CA ASP A 49 -4.43 -0.36 19.38
C ASP A 49 -5.19 0.85 18.82
N ALA A 50 -5.63 1.74 19.72
CA ALA A 50 -6.39 2.92 19.36
C ALA A 50 -5.60 3.91 18.47
N GLY A 51 -4.27 3.96 18.62
CA GLY A 51 -3.42 4.82 17.80
C GLY A 51 -3.35 4.32 16.36
N LEU A 52 -3.18 3.00 16.18
CA LEU A 52 -3.21 2.39 14.85
C LEU A 52 -4.60 2.48 14.22
N ALA A 53 -5.67 2.27 14.99
CA ALA A 53 -7.03 2.40 14.49
C ALA A 53 -7.30 3.84 13.97
N HIS A 54 -6.84 4.86 14.70
CA HIS A 54 -6.94 6.24 14.25
C HIS A 54 -6.11 6.49 12.98
N ALA A 55 -4.88 5.98 12.92
CA ALA A 55 -4.03 6.11 11.74
C ALA A 55 -4.64 5.46 10.49
N VAL A 56 -5.24 4.27 10.61
CA VAL A 56 -5.97 3.60 9.52
C VAL A 56 -7.16 4.46 9.07
N SER A 57 -7.91 5.04 10.01
CA SER A 57 -9.05 5.91 9.67
C SER A 57 -8.63 7.19 8.94
N ALA A 58 -7.48 7.76 9.28
CA ALA A 58 -6.96 8.99 8.64
C ALA A 58 -6.24 8.72 7.30
N LEU A 59 -5.93 7.45 7.00
CA LEU A 59 -5.12 7.05 5.85
C LEU A 59 -5.66 7.58 4.50
N PRO A 60 -6.98 7.58 4.20
CA PRO A 60 -7.47 8.09 2.92
C PRO A 60 -7.10 9.57 2.70
N GLU A 61 -7.23 10.41 3.72
CA GLU A 61 -6.90 11.84 3.63
C GLU A 61 -5.39 12.07 3.47
N LEU A 62 -4.58 11.31 4.22
CA LEU A 62 -3.12 11.35 4.11
C LEU A 62 -2.64 10.93 2.71
N LEU A 63 -3.24 9.90 2.11
CA LEU A 63 -2.93 9.48 0.74
C LEU A 63 -3.32 10.56 -0.29
N HIS A 64 -4.44 11.26 -0.11
CA HIS A 64 -4.80 12.40 -0.97
C HIS A 64 -3.85 13.59 -0.82
N ALA A 65 -3.33 13.82 0.38
CA ALA A 65 -2.29 14.83 0.60
C ALA A 65 -0.97 14.41 -0.08
N ALA A 66 -0.53 13.16 0.11
CA ALA A 66 0.68 12.63 -0.50
C ALA A 66 0.62 12.64 -2.04
N TRP A 67 -0.54 12.35 -2.62
CA TRP A 67 -0.76 12.43 -4.07
C TRP A 67 -0.54 13.84 -4.65
N ARG A 68 -0.77 14.88 -3.84
CA ARG A 68 -0.59 16.29 -4.23
C ARG A 68 0.80 16.84 -3.92
N ALA A 69 1.69 16.05 -3.33
CA ALA A 69 3.04 16.49 -3.04
C ALA A 69 3.80 16.80 -4.34
N ASP A 70 4.66 17.82 -4.32
CA ASP A 70 5.49 18.16 -5.46
C ASP A 70 6.77 17.32 -5.47
N TRP A 71 6.88 16.47 -6.50
CA TRP A 71 8.04 15.62 -6.74
C TRP A 71 8.81 16.03 -8.02
N SER A 72 8.48 17.19 -8.61
CA SER A 72 9.04 17.63 -9.89
C SER A 72 10.56 17.70 -9.91
N ALA A 73 11.18 18.17 -8.82
CA ALA A 73 12.64 18.20 -8.69
C ALA A 73 13.28 16.81 -8.74
N LEU A 74 12.65 15.81 -8.10
CA LEU A 74 13.12 14.42 -8.18
C LEU A 74 12.97 13.88 -9.60
N SER A 75 11.79 14.04 -10.19
CA SER A 75 11.53 13.55 -11.56
C SER A 75 12.49 14.16 -12.58
N ALA A 76 12.80 15.46 -12.46
CA ALA A 76 13.75 16.14 -13.33
C ALA A 76 15.18 15.58 -13.17
N GLY A 77 15.61 15.29 -11.95
CA GLY A 77 16.93 14.72 -11.64
C GLY A 77 17.10 13.26 -12.06
N LEU A 78 16.02 12.57 -12.43
CA LEU A 78 16.02 11.15 -12.82
C LEU A 78 15.92 10.92 -14.34
N THR A 79 16.08 11.97 -15.15
CA THR A 79 15.95 11.88 -16.62
C THR A 79 17.15 11.24 -17.33
N GLU A 80 18.38 11.48 -16.86
CA GLU A 80 19.62 10.91 -17.42
C GLU A 80 20.19 9.64 -16.74
N PRO A 81 20.02 9.38 -15.43
CA PRO A 81 20.69 8.24 -14.79
C PRO A 81 20.14 6.90 -15.24
N HIS A 82 21.04 5.94 -15.50
CA HIS A 82 20.70 4.56 -15.86
C HIS A 82 20.57 3.62 -14.65
N ASN A 83 20.94 4.07 -13.45
CA ASN A 83 20.91 3.29 -12.22
C ASN A 83 20.36 4.14 -11.07
N LEU A 84 19.54 3.54 -10.21
CA LEU A 84 18.96 4.17 -9.03
C LEU A 84 19.11 3.24 -7.81
N PHE A 85 19.70 3.76 -6.73
CA PHE A 85 19.68 3.11 -5.42
C PHE A 85 18.60 3.75 -4.55
N VAL A 86 17.72 2.93 -3.98
CA VAL A 86 16.70 3.35 -3.01
C VAL A 86 17.11 2.82 -1.64
N LEU A 87 17.28 3.73 -0.67
CA LEU A 87 17.70 3.39 0.68
C LEU A 87 16.50 3.48 1.63
N GLY A 88 16.39 2.52 2.55
CA GLY A 88 15.34 2.49 3.57
C GLY A 88 15.84 1.84 4.86
N ARG A 89 15.15 2.12 5.98
CA ARG A 89 15.42 1.50 7.29
C ARG A 89 14.11 1.15 7.98
N GLY A 90 14.04 -0.04 8.60
CA GLY A 90 12.83 -0.50 9.30
C GLY A 90 11.66 -0.69 8.34
N LEU A 91 10.48 -0.16 8.68
CA LEU A 91 9.25 -0.28 7.87
C LEU A 91 9.40 0.30 6.45
N GLY A 92 10.33 1.23 6.23
CA GLY A 92 10.60 1.80 4.89
C GLY A 92 11.46 0.93 3.98
N PHE A 93 11.89 -0.26 4.41
CA PHE A 93 12.75 -1.15 3.61
C PHE A 93 11.97 -2.20 2.77
N GLY A 94 10.65 -2.31 2.96
CA GLY A 94 9.80 -3.18 2.12
C GLY A 94 10.16 -4.67 2.21
N ARG A 95 10.08 -5.25 3.41
CA ARG A 95 10.12 -6.70 3.61
C ARG A 95 8.74 -7.24 3.97
#